data_AF-A0A7Y7H0I6-F1
#
_entry.id   AF-A0A7Y7H0I6-F1
#
_cell.length_a   1.000
_cell.length_b   1.000
_cell.length_c   1.000
_cell.angle_alpha   90.00
_cell.angle_beta   90.00
_cell.angle_gamma   90.00
#
_symmetry.space_group_name_H-M   'P 1'
#
loop_
_entity.id
_entity.type
_entity.pdbx_description
1 polymer ?
#
loop_
_entity_poly.entity_id
_entity_poly.type
_entity_poly.pdbx_seq_one_letter_code
_entity_poly.pdbx_strand_id
1 'polypeptide(L)' 'MLELFIDLTDQLFWSGYAEQLAKEQPAVFQIELAEFMNSYNQ' A
#
# COMPACT_ATOMS: atom_id res chain seq x y z
N MET A 1 -1.57 -1.68 10.19
CA MET A 1 -0.92 -0.79 9.22
C MET A 1 -0.93 -1.38 7.83
N LEU A 2 -0.42 -2.59 7.62
CA LEU A 2 -0.48 -3.25 6.31
C LEU A 2 -1.92 -3.45 5.79
N GLU A 3 -2.81 -4.01 6.62
CA GLU A 3 -4.23 -4.17 6.23
C GLU A 3 -4.91 -2.84 5.94
N LEU A 4 -4.62 -1.80 6.72
CA LEU A 4 -5.16 -0.46 6.52
C LEU A 4 -4.65 0.18 5.21
N PHE A 5 -3.38 -0.05 4.87
CA PHE A 5 -2.81 0.34 3.58
C PHE A 5 -3.50 -0.39 2.42
N ILE A 6 -3.72 -1.70 2.56
CA ILE A 6 -4.43 -2.52 1.56
C ILE A 6 -5.86 -2.01 1.37
N ASP A 7 -6.64 -1.88 2.45
CA ASP A 7 -8.02 -1.43 2.40
C ASP A 7 -8.15 -0.04 1.77
N LEU A 8 -7.23 0.86 2.08
CA LEU A 8 -7.27 2.24 1.63
C LEU A 8 -6.84 2.38 0.17
N THR A 9 -5.79 1.66 -0.26
CA THR A 9 -5.38 1.63 -1.66
C THR A 9 -6.38 0.90 -2.55
N ASP A 10 -7.02 -0.16 -2.06
CA ASP A 10 -8.10 -0.86 -2.77
C ASP A 10 -9.35 0.03 -2.96
N GLN A 11 -9.65 0.93 -2.02
CA GLN A 11 -10.72 1.92 -2.14
C GLN A 11 -10.38 3.06 -3.11
N LEU A 12 -9.12 3.51 -3.12
CA LEU A 12 -8.68 4.63 -3.96
C LEU A 12 -8.50 4.24 -5.43
N PHE A 13 -8.07 3.01 -5.69
CA PHE A 13 -7.75 2.54 -7.04
C PHE A 13 -8.73 1.47 -7.50
N TRP A 14 -8.47 0.21 -7.17
CA TRP A 14 -9.32 -0.94 -7.44
C TRP A 14 -9.01 -2.06 -6.45
N SER A 15 -9.96 -2.97 -6.22
CA SER A 15 -9.75 -4.11 -5.33
C SER A 15 -8.63 -5.02 -5.83
N GLY A 16 -7.68 -5.34 -4.95
CA GLY A 16 -6.48 -6.12 -5.27
C GLY A 16 -5.32 -5.27 -5.80
N TYR A 17 -5.42 -3.94 -5.78
CA TYR A 17 -4.33 -3.04 -6.21
C TYR A 17 -3.06 -3.32 -5.42
N ALA A 18 -3.15 -3.33 -4.09
CA ALA A 18 -2.00 -3.54 -3.23
C ALA A 18 -1.34 -4.90 -3.47
N GLU A 19 -2.17 -5.93 -3.73
CA GLU A 19 -1.71 -7.29 -3.98
C GLU A 19 -1.03 -7.44 -5.35
N GLN A 20 -1.58 -6.77 -6.37
CA GLN A 20 -0.96 -6.68 -7.69
C GLN A 20 0.37 -5.93 -7.61
N LEU A 21 0.41 -4.79 -6.93
CA LEU A 21 1.62 -3.99 -6.75
C LEU A 21 2.72 -4.78 -6.02
N ALA A 22 2.38 -5.53 -4.98
CA ALA A 22 3.32 -6.39 -4.26
C ALA A 22 3.91 -7.50 -5.14
N LYS A 23 3.13 -8.05 -6.09
CA LYS A 23 3.57 -9.12 -7.01
C LYS A 23 4.41 -8.58 -8.17
N GLU A 24 3.96 -7.49 -8.79
CA GLU A 24 4.58 -6.95 -10.00
C GLU A 24 5.77 -6.04 -9.69
N GLN A 25 5.68 -5.25 -8.62
CA GLN A 25 6.66 -4.23 -8.24
C GLN A 25 6.89 -4.19 -6.72
N PRO A 26 7.49 -5.25 -6.13
CA PRO A 26 7.66 -5.36 -4.67
C PRO A 26 8.48 -4.22 -4.06
N ALA A 27 9.41 -3.63 -4.81
CA ALA A 27 10.18 -2.47 -4.35
C ALA A 27 9.31 -1.21 -4.18
N VAL A 28 8.40 -0.96 -5.13
CA VAL A 28 7.46 0.19 -5.08
C VAL A 28 6.49 0.01 -3.92
N PHE A 29 5.95 -1.21 -3.78
CA PHE A 29 5.08 -1.55 -2.65
C PHE A 29 5.71 -1.22 -1.29
N GLN A 30 6.99 -1.58 -1.10
CA GLN A 30 7.69 -1.28 0.16
C GLN A 30 7.90 0.22 0.39
N ILE A 31 8.16 0.99 -0.67
CA ILE A 31 8.31 2.45 -0.58
C ILE A 31 6.98 3.08 -0.18
N GLU A 32 5.90 2.76 -0.88
CA GLU A 32 4.58 3.36 -0.58
C GLU A 32 4.06 2.96 0.80
N LEU A 33 4.28 1.71 1.21
CA LEU A 33 3.93 1.28 2.56
C LEU A 33 4.75 2.02 3.63
N ALA A 34 6.04 2.26 3.38
CA ALA A 34 6.89 3.03 4.29
C ALA A 34 6.47 4.49 4.38
N GLU A 35 6.13 5.14 3.25
CA GLU A 35 5.59 6.50 3.22
C GLU A 35 4.24 6.60 3.93
N PHE A 36 3.36 5.62 3.72
CA PHE A 36 2.09 5.51 4.43
C PHE A 36 2.32 5.42 5.95
N MET A 37 3.21 4.54 6.41
CA MET A 37 3.51 4.41 7.84
C MET A 37 4.14 5.68 8.42
N ASN A 38 5.02 6.36 7.68
CA ASN A 38 5.60 7.63 8.11
C ASN A 38 4.55 8.73 8.23
N SER A 39 3.55 8.74 7.34
CA SER A 39 2.47 9.73 7.36
C SER A 39 1.52 9.57 8.55
N TYR A 40 1.44 8.35 9.12
CA TYR A 40 0.66 8.06 10.33
C TYR A 40 1.42 8.25 11.65
N ASN A 41 2.75 8.40 11.59
CA ASN A 41 3.62 8.60 12.75
C ASN A 41 3.98 10.09 12.99
N GLN A 42 3.40 10.99 12.20
CA GLN A 42 3.44 12.45 12.39
C GLN A 42 2.16 12.93 13.07
#